data_AF-A0A7X3T6C4-F1
#
_entry.id   AF-A0A7X3T6C4-F1
#
_cell.length_a   1.000
_cell.length_b   1.000
_cell.length_c   1.000
_cell.angle_alpha   90.00
_cell.angle_beta   90.00
_cell.angle_gamma   90.00
#
_symmetry.space_group_name_H-M   'P 1'
#
loop_
_entity.id
_entity.type
_entity.pdbx_description
1 polymer ?
#
loop_
_entity_poly.entity_id
_entity_poly.type
_entity_poly.pdbx_seq_one_letter_code
_entity_poly.pdbx_strand_id
1 'polypeptide(L)'
;MPAQFAGHLVINRNTRHVYKFSLALPSRNSNVDINAFGVADIVFVPHMELSALSDAPIHEIAWETAITEGETRKKLATAFYKFAEIEWTPIEDVLELAKGTNRPIHALVLFGTLDDESC
;
A
#
# COMPACT_ATOMS: atom_id res chain seq x y z
N MET A 1 -3.81 -1.95 3.76
CA MET A 1 -2.51 -1.37 3.39
C MET A 1 -2.66 0.14 3.46
N PRO A 2 -1.72 0.85 4.10
CA PRO A 2 -1.75 2.32 4.20
C PRO A 2 -1.32 2.98 2.88
N ALA A 3 -1.92 2.55 1.76
CA ALA A 3 -1.73 3.16 0.46
C ALA A 3 -3.01 3.90 0.09
N GLN A 4 -2.94 5.22 0.10
CA GLN A 4 -4.07 6.08 -0.26
C GLN A 4 -4.28 6.16 -1.79
N PHE A 5 -3.32 5.72 -2.60
CA PHE A 5 -3.35 5.78 -4.06
C PHE A 5 -3.34 4.39 -4.71
N ALA A 6 -3.86 4.31 -5.94
CA ALA A 6 -3.83 3.13 -6.81
C ALA A 6 -3.19 3.47 -8.15
N GLY A 7 -2.61 2.50 -8.86
CA GLY A 7 -1.83 2.83 -10.05
C GLY A 7 -1.24 1.65 -10.80
N HIS A 8 -0.54 1.94 -11.89
CA HIS A 8 0.18 0.97 -12.71
C HIS A 8 1.60 1.47 -13.00
N LEU A 9 2.56 0.55 -12.96
CA LEU A 9 3.97 0.84 -13.21
C LEU A 9 4.55 -0.22 -14.13
N VAL A 10 5.13 0.22 -15.25
CA VAL A 10 5.82 -0.63 -16.22
C VAL A 10 7.27 -0.17 -16.28
N ILE A 11 8.19 -1.05 -15.89
CA ILE A 11 9.63 -0.76 -15.81
C ILE A 11 10.39 -1.79 -16.62
N ASN A 12 11.37 -1.33 -17.42
CA ASN A 12 12.41 -2.18 -17.94
C ASN A 12 13.37 -2.56 -16.81
N ARG A 13 13.37 -3.82 -16.36
CA ARG A 13 14.24 -4.24 -15.26
C ARG A 13 15.73 -4.20 -15.59
N ASN A 14 16.10 -4.32 -16.87
CA ASN A 14 17.50 -4.31 -17.31
C ASN A 14 18.06 -2.89 -17.36
N THR A 15 17.30 -1.94 -17.93
CA THR A 15 17.73 -0.54 -18.07
C THR A 15 17.28 0.36 -16.91
N ARG A 16 16.41 -0.14 -16.03
CA ARG A 16 15.71 0.60 -14.96
C ARG A 16 14.86 1.78 -15.46
N HIS A 17 14.52 1.78 -16.75
CA HIS A 17 13.71 2.81 -17.37
C HIS A 17 12.21 2.59 -17.08
N VAL A 18 11.50 3.64 -16.68
CA VAL A 18 10.04 3.62 -16.49
C VAL A 18 9.37 3.91 -17.83
N TYR A 19 8.64 2.95 -18.40
CA TYR A 19 7.92 3.14 -19.66
C TYR A 19 6.55 3.79 -19.46
N LYS A 20 5.84 3.35 -18.42
CA LYS A 20 4.53 3.86 -18.07
C LYS A 20 4.40 3.90 -16.57
N PHE A 21 3.90 5.02 -16.09
CA PHE A 21 3.52 5.20 -14.69
C PHE A 21 2.16 5.88 -14.64
N SER A 22 1.27 5.35 -13.82
CA SER A 22 0.07 6.02 -13.40
C SER A 22 -0.15 5.81 -11.92
N LEU A 23 -0.60 6.86 -11.24
CA LEU A 23 -0.97 6.86 -9.84
C LEU A 23 -2.18 7.79 -9.70
N ALA A 24 -3.22 7.37 -9.01
CA ALA A 24 -4.44 8.14 -8.86
C ALA A 24 -5.12 7.84 -7.53
N LEU A 25 -5.99 8.76 -7.09
CA LEU A 25 -6.90 8.49 -6.00
C LEU A 25 -7.83 7.32 -6.38
N PRO A 26 -8.01 6.33 -5.50
CA PRO A 26 -8.97 5.25 -5.71
C PRO A 26 -10.39 5.81 -5.71
N SER A 27 -11.33 5.09 -6.33
CA SER A 27 -12.75 5.47 -6.40
C SER A 27 -13.45 5.29 -5.04
N ARG A 28 -13.08 6.15 -4.09
CA ARG A 28 -13.66 6.28 -2.74
C ARG A 28 -13.39 7.70 -2.25
N ASN A 29 -14.18 8.15 -1.28
CA ASN A 29 -13.91 9.42 -0.61
C ASN A 29 -12.55 9.34 0.10
N SER A 30 -11.61 10.16 -0.36
CA SER A 30 -10.27 10.25 0.19
C SER A 30 -9.99 11.71 0.50
N ASN A 31 -9.63 11.98 1.75
CA ASN A 31 -9.10 13.28 2.13
C ASN A 31 -7.63 13.31 1.71
N VAL A 32 -7.18 14.46 1.22
CA VAL A 32 -5.80 14.66 0.79
C VAL A 32 -5.23 15.82 1.58
N ASP A 33 -4.06 15.60 2.19
CA ASP A 33 -3.26 16.68 2.73
C ASP A 33 -2.62 17.46 1.58
N ILE A 34 -2.95 18.75 1.46
CA ILE A 34 -2.41 19.65 0.46
C ILE A 34 -1.54 20.70 1.15
N ASN A 35 -0.27 20.69 0.78
CA ASN A 35 0.71 21.71 1.17
C ASN A 35 0.98 22.63 -0.02
N ALA A 36 0.32 23.79 -0.07
CA ALA A 36 0.44 24.74 -1.17
C ALA A 36 0.37 26.19 -0.69
N PHE A 37 1.06 27.10 -1.39
CA PHE A 37 1.03 28.55 -1.11
C PHE A 37 1.38 28.93 0.34
N GLY A 38 2.18 28.11 1.03
CA GLY A 38 2.57 28.33 2.42
C GLY A 38 1.51 27.91 3.47
N VAL A 39 0.48 27.18 3.04
CA VAL A 39 -0.59 26.65 3.91
C VAL A 39 -0.66 25.13 3.74
N ALA A 40 -0.96 24.44 4.84
CA ALA A 40 -1.27 23.02 4.88
C ALA A 40 -2.74 22.88 5.29
N ASP A 41 -3.52 22.10 4.54
CA ASP A 41 -4.91 21.79 4.89
C ASP A 41 -5.30 20.42 4.33
N ILE A 42 -6.27 19.76 4.98
CA ILE A 42 -6.83 18.48 4.57
C ILE A 42 -8.15 18.73 3.88
N VAL A 43 -8.19 18.47 2.57
CA VAL A 43 -9.38 18.76 1.77
C VAL A 43 -9.87 17.53 1.01
N PHE A 44 -11.16 17.52 0.71
CA PHE A 44 -11.72 16.54 -0.21
C PHE A 44 -11.27 16.87 -1.63
N VAL A 45 -10.60 15.91 -2.28
CA VAL A 45 -10.19 16.02 -3.68
C VAL A 45 -10.95 14.96 -4.48
N PRO A 46 -11.88 15.35 -5.38
CA PRO A 46 -12.69 14.39 -6.12
C PRO A 46 -11.86 13.58 -7.13
N HIS A 47 -10.74 14.16 -7.60
CA HIS A 47 -9.86 13.53 -8.57
C HIS A 47 -8.45 14.11 -8.45
N MET A 48 -7.46 13.24 -8.31
CA MET A 48 -6.04 13.57 -8.39
C MET A 48 -5.33 12.39 -9.03
N GLU A 49 -4.53 12.67 -10.05
CA GLU A 49 -3.73 11.69 -10.75
C GLU A 49 -2.37 12.25 -11.16
N LEU A 50 -1.40 11.36 -11.23
CA LEU A 50 -0.08 11.60 -11.78
C LEU A 50 0.16 10.50 -12.82
N SER A 51 0.42 10.92 -14.05
CA SER A 51 0.76 10.01 -15.14
C SER A 51 2.06 10.44 -15.80
N ALA A 52 2.86 9.46 -16.20
CA ALA A 52 4.03 9.66 -17.03
C ALA A 52 4.05 8.57 -18.11
N LEU A 53 4.07 9.01 -19.36
CA LEU A 53 4.25 8.16 -20.53
C LEU A 53 5.62 8.48 -21.12
N SER A 54 6.40 7.45 -21.40
CA SER A 54 7.60 7.61 -22.21
C SER A 54 7.22 7.62 -23.69
N ASP A 55 7.91 8.44 -24.48
CA ASP A 55 7.84 8.40 -25.95
C ASP A 55 8.48 7.12 -26.54
N ALA A 56 9.19 6.34 -25.71
CA ALA A 56 9.75 5.08 -26.13
C ALA A 56 8.63 4.07 -26.42
N PRO A 57 8.57 3.47 -27.62
CA PRO A 57 7.54 2.50 -27.93
C PRO A 57 7.62 1.32 -26.96
N ILE A 58 6.49 1.05 -26.29
CA ILE A 58 6.28 -0.22 -25.62
C ILE A 58 6.22 -1.25 -26.74
N HIS A 59 7.34 -1.90 -27.02
CA HIS A 59 7.37 -3.08 -27.90
C HIS A 59 6.41 -4.13 -27.29
N GLU A 60 5.84 -5.02 -28.11
CA GLU A 60 4.98 -6.11 -27.61
C GLU A 60 5.65 -6.78 -26.39
N ILE A 61 5.08 -6.53 -25.20
CA ILE A 61 5.62 -7.11 -23.97
C ILE A 61 5.20 -8.56 -23.96
N ALA A 62 6.14 -9.45 -24.26
CA ALA A 62 6.00 -10.87 -24.00
C ALA A 62 6.22 -11.12 -22.50
N TRP A 63 5.12 -11.25 -21.76
CA TRP A 63 5.19 -11.63 -20.34
C TRP A 63 5.52 -13.12 -20.23
N GLU A 64 6.74 -13.45 -19.79
CA GLU A 64 7.14 -14.86 -19.55
C GLU A 64 6.44 -15.45 -18.33
N THR A 65 6.24 -14.63 -17.29
CA THR A 65 5.63 -15.04 -16.03
C THR A 65 4.74 -13.92 -15.49
N ALA A 66 3.65 -14.29 -14.86
CA ALA A 66 2.79 -13.39 -14.10
C ALA A 66 2.50 -14.01 -12.73
N ILE A 67 2.37 -13.17 -11.71
CA ILE A 67 1.85 -13.55 -10.40
C ILE A 67 0.48 -12.93 -10.23
N THR A 68 -0.32 -13.49 -9.31
CA THR A 68 -1.65 -12.97 -9.03
C THR A 68 -1.58 -11.57 -8.40
N GLU A 69 -2.66 -10.82 -8.49
CA GLU A 69 -2.77 -9.53 -7.80
C GLU A 69 -2.60 -9.69 -6.28
N GLY A 70 -3.19 -10.73 -5.70
CA GLY A 70 -3.07 -11.04 -4.26
C GLY A 70 -1.62 -11.30 -3.83
N GLU A 71 -0.88 -12.08 -4.60
CA GLU A 71 0.55 -12.32 -4.36
C GLU A 71 1.38 -11.05 -4.52
N THR A 72 1.10 -10.25 -5.55
CA THR A 72 1.76 -8.96 -5.78
C THR A 72 1.55 -8.03 -4.59
N ARG A 73 0.29 -7.92 -4.15
CA ARG A 73 -0.11 -7.11 -3.00
C ARG A 73 0.61 -7.55 -1.73
N LYS A 74 0.68 -8.86 -1.47
CA LYS A 74 1.40 -9.41 -0.33
C LYS A 74 2.91 -9.10 -0.40
N LYS A 75 3.55 -9.34 -1.55
CA LYS A 75 4.99 -9.07 -1.75
C LYS A 75 5.34 -7.60 -1.59
N LEU A 76 4.53 -6.70 -2.14
CA LEU A 76 4.73 -5.26 -1.97
C LEU A 76 4.51 -4.85 -0.50
N ALA A 77 3.44 -5.35 0.13
CA ALA A 77 3.17 -5.05 1.53
C ALA A 77 4.33 -5.45 2.44
N THR A 78 4.87 -6.67 2.32
CA THR A 78 5.98 -7.12 3.17
C THR A 78 7.31 -6.46 2.82
N ALA A 79 7.49 -5.99 1.58
CA ALA A 79 8.67 -5.21 1.19
C ALA A 79 8.68 -3.81 1.84
N PHE A 80 7.53 -3.13 1.93
CA PHE A 80 7.44 -1.77 2.49
C PHE A 80 7.11 -1.75 3.99
N TYR A 81 6.37 -2.74 4.48
CA TYR A 81 5.80 -2.76 5.83
C TYR A 81 6.14 -4.07 6.53
N LYS A 82 7.14 -4.07 7.40
CA LYS A 82 7.55 -5.28 8.13
C LYS A 82 6.46 -5.89 9.00
N PHE A 83 5.57 -5.05 9.54
CA PHE A 83 4.41 -5.54 10.29
C PHE A 83 3.43 -6.35 9.44
N ALA A 84 3.47 -6.25 8.10
CA ALA A 84 2.62 -7.05 7.22
C ALA A 84 3.02 -8.54 7.21
N GLU A 85 4.18 -8.89 7.76
CA GLU A 85 4.59 -10.29 8.00
C GLU A 85 3.94 -10.87 9.27
N ILE A 86 3.34 -10.03 10.12
CA ILE A 86 2.65 -10.48 11.33
C ILE A 86 1.37 -11.23 10.93
N GLU A 87 1.21 -12.42 11.51
CA GLU A 87 -0.05 -13.16 11.43
C GLU A 87 -1.06 -12.51 12.39
N TRP A 88 -2.00 -11.77 11.82
CA TRP A 88 -3.07 -11.13 12.57
C TRP A 88 -4.16 -12.15 12.84
N THR A 89 -4.44 -12.39 14.12
CA THR A 89 -5.54 -13.23 14.59
C THR A 89 -6.60 -12.34 15.25
N PRO A 90 -7.89 -12.51 14.92
CA PRO A 90 -8.98 -11.84 15.63
C PRO A 90 -8.88 -12.11 17.14
N ILE A 91 -9.17 -11.11 17.97
CA ILE A 91 -8.99 -11.21 19.42
C ILE A 91 -9.82 -12.34 20.04
N GLU A 92 -10.96 -12.65 19.42
CA GLU A 92 -11.88 -13.72 19.81
C GLU A 92 -11.24 -15.11 19.70
N ASP A 93 -10.31 -15.29 18.75
CA ASP A 93 -9.67 -16.58 18.46
C ASP A 93 -8.33 -16.75 19.21
N VAL A 94 -7.76 -15.66 19.75
CA VAL A 94 -6.42 -15.65 20.35
C VAL A 94 -6.30 -16.62 21.53
N LEU A 95 -7.35 -16.74 22.37
CA LEU A 95 -7.29 -17.61 23.55
C LEU A 95 -7.20 -19.09 23.17
N GLU A 96 -8.00 -19.54 22.21
CA GLU A 96 -7.98 -20.93 21.75
C GLU A 96 -6.70 -21.24 20.98
N LEU A 97 -6.21 -20.30 20.16
CA LEU A 97 -4.92 -20.43 19.48
C LEU A 97 -3.74 -20.53 20.47
N ALA A 98 -3.72 -19.70 21.51
CA ALA A 98 -2.66 -19.69 22.51
C ALA A 98 -2.61 -21.01 23.29
N LYS A 99 -3.78 -21.52 23.70
CA LYS A 99 -3.90 -22.85 24.34
C LYS A 99 -3.43 -23.96 23.42
N GLY A 100 -3.92 -23.99 22.18
CA GLY A 100 -3.60 -25.04 21.21
C GLY A 100 -2.12 -25.06 20.80
N THR A 101 -1.46 -23.91 20.78
CA THR A 101 -0.03 -23.79 20.44
C THR A 101 0.91 -23.80 21.66
N ASN A 102 0.36 -23.81 22.87
CA ASN A 102 1.11 -23.66 24.13
C ASN A 102 2.04 -22.43 24.13
N ARG A 103 1.53 -21.29 23.62
CA ARG A 103 2.27 -20.02 23.55
C ARG A 103 1.66 -19.01 24.52
N PRO A 104 2.48 -18.27 25.30
CA PRO A 104 1.97 -17.23 26.18
C PRO A 104 1.43 -16.04 25.38
N ILE A 105 0.40 -15.39 25.94
CA ILE A 105 -0.13 -14.14 25.40
C ILE A 105 0.61 -12.98 26.05
N HIS A 106 1.20 -12.11 25.24
CA HIS A 106 1.74 -10.84 25.69
C HIS A 106 0.76 -9.72 25.29
N ALA A 107 0.12 -9.10 26.28
CA ALA A 107 -0.84 -8.03 26.05
C ALA A 107 -0.20 -6.66 26.34
N LEU A 108 -0.27 -5.77 25.35
CA LEU A 108 0.12 -4.37 25.47
C LEU A 108 -1.15 -3.53 25.46
N VAL A 109 -1.37 -2.73 26.51
CA VAL A 109 -2.46 -1.75 26.57
C VAL A 109 -1.86 -0.39 26.32
N LEU A 110 -2.26 0.24 25.22
CA LEU A 110 -1.82 1.57 24.84
C LEU A 110 -2.93 2.57 25.16
N PHE A 111 -2.57 3.69 25.80
CA PHE A 111 -3.47 4.81 26.05
C PHE A 111 -3.07 5.95 25.10
N GLY A 112 -3.98 6.34 24.22
CA GLY A 112 -3.76 7.34 23.17
C GLY A 112 -4.45 6.95 21.86
N THR A 113 -4.50 7.86 20.90
CA THR A 113 -4.94 7.54 19.53
C THR A 113 -3.88 6.63 18.89
N LEU A 114 -4.28 5.41 18.54
CA LEU A 114 -3.49 4.54 17.65
C LEU A 114 -3.62 4.96 16.19
N ASP A 115 -4.55 5.87 15.91
CA ASP A 115 -4.63 6.55 14.64
C ASP A 115 -3.34 7.34 14.44
N ASP A 116 -2.70 7.05 13.33
CA ASP A 116 -1.61 7.82 12.80
C ASP A 116 -2.11 9.26 12.57
N GLU A 117 -1.89 10.14 13.55
CA GLU A 117 -2.09 11.59 13.41
C GLU A 117 -0.94 12.21 12.60
N SER A 118 -0.01 11.41 12.09
CA SER A 118 0.99 11.87 11.12
C SER A 118 0.29 12.03 9.76
N CYS A 119 -0.02 13.28 9.46
CA CYS A 119 -0.27 13.76 8.11
C CYS A 119 0.97 13.54 7.21
#